data_AF-A0A317VZ20-F1
#
_entry.id   AF-A0A317VZ20-F1
#
_cell.length_a   1.000
_cell.length_b   1.000
_cell.length_c   1.000
_cell.angle_alpha   90.00
_cell.angle_beta   90.00
_cell.angle_gamma   90.00
#
_symmetry.space_group_name_H-M   'P 1'
#
loop_
_entity.id
_entity.type
_entity.pdbx_description
1 polymer ?
#
loop_
_entity_poly.entity_id
_entity_poly.type
_entity_poly.pdbx_seq_one_letter_code
_entity_poly.pdbx_strand_id
1 'polypeptide(L)'
;MAGAGVPVPDRFRHLPARLPPPLGVTSLDVTDRKIIELTEDAWTVYRGLFRRNAVYLTAIFSTAFAFELAFDTASNRVWDSFNRGRQWKDIKHRYLAAAEEEDDE
;
A
#
# COMPACT_ATOMS: atom_id res chain seq x y z
N MET A 1 5.27 -58.85 -53.02
CA MET A 1 6.27 -59.21 -51.99
C MET A 1 7.46 -58.29 -52.16
N ALA A 2 8.00 -57.59 -51.17
CA ALA A 2 7.59 -57.31 -49.81
C ALA A 2 8.08 -55.88 -49.53
N GLY A 3 7.20 -55.01 -49.03
CA GLY A 3 7.59 -53.67 -48.62
C GLY A 3 8.63 -53.79 -47.51
N ALA A 4 9.86 -53.36 -47.77
CA ALA A 4 10.90 -53.30 -46.76
C ALA A 4 10.47 -52.26 -45.72
N GLY A 5 9.82 -52.73 -44.65
CA GLY A 5 9.55 -51.91 -43.48
C GLY A 5 10.88 -51.36 -42.97
N VAL A 6 11.00 -50.05 -42.95
CA VAL A 6 12.16 -49.38 -42.36
C VAL A 6 12.29 -49.89 -40.92
N PRO A 7 13.48 -50.37 -40.50
CA PRO A 7 13.67 -50.87 -39.14
C PRO A 7 13.32 -49.77 -38.13
N VAL A 8 12.54 -50.13 -37.10
CA VAL A 8 12.06 -49.24 -36.02
C VAL A 8 13.07 -48.19 -35.53
N PRO A 9 14.38 -48.51 -35.31
CA PRO A 9 15.34 -47.50 -34.88
C PRO A 9 15.61 -46.38 -35.90
N ASP A 10 15.41 -46.62 -37.19
CA ASP A 10 15.70 -45.63 -38.25
C ASP A 10 14.54 -44.68 -38.54
N ARG A 11 13.36 -44.92 -37.96
CA ARG A 11 12.16 -44.09 -38.15
C ARG A 11 12.30 -42.66 -37.64
N PHE A 12 13.21 -42.43 -36.69
CA PHE A 12 13.40 -41.14 -36.04
C PHE A 12 14.60 -40.35 -36.59
N ARG A 13 15.39 -40.93 -37.50
CA ARG A 13 16.64 -40.34 -37.99
C ARG A 13 16.45 -39.14 -38.92
N HIS A 14 15.28 -39.05 -39.56
CA HIS A 14 14.94 -38.06 -40.58
C HIS A 14 13.77 -37.17 -40.17
N LEU A 15 13.30 -37.29 -38.92
CA LEU A 15 12.39 -36.29 -38.38
C LEU A 15 13.20 -34.99 -38.23
N PRO A 16 12.79 -33.87 -38.86
CA PRO A 16 13.39 -32.60 -38.53
C PRO A 16 13.25 -32.40 -37.03
N ALA A 17 14.31 -32.00 -36.34
CA ALA A 17 14.25 -31.57 -34.96
C ALA A 17 13.40 -30.29 -34.88
N ARG A 18 12.09 -30.45 -34.99
CA ARG A 18 11.12 -29.43 -34.63
C ARG A 18 11.07 -29.47 -33.12
N LEU A 19 11.91 -28.64 -32.49
CA LEU A 19 11.62 -28.22 -31.13
C LEU A 19 10.13 -27.80 -31.12
N PRO A 20 9.33 -28.24 -30.14
CA PRO A 20 8.03 -27.60 -29.95
C PRO A 20 8.28 -26.08 -29.92
N PRO A 21 7.41 -25.26 -30.54
CA PRO A 21 7.50 -23.82 -30.34
C PRO A 21 7.64 -23.60 -28.83
N PRO A 22 8.53 -22.69 -28.37
CA PRO A 22 8.67 -22.43 -26.95
C PRO A 22 7.25 -22.25 -26.44
N LEU A 23 6.81 -23.13 -25.53
CA LEU A 23 5.45 -23.09 -24.99
C LEU A 23 5.23 -21.62 -24.68
N GLY A 24 4.32 -21.00 -25.44
CA GLY A 24 4.07 -19.59 -25.31
C GLY A 24 3.63 -19.39 -23.88
N VAL A 25 4.56 -19.00 -23.00
CA VAL A 25 4.24 -18.37 -21.73
C VAL A 25 3.82 -16.95 -22.10
N THR A 26 2.73 -16.88 -22.84
CA THR A 26 1.93 -15.68 -23.08
C THR A 26 0.58 -15.93 -22.42
N SER A 27 0.61 -16.37 -21.17
CA SER A 27 -0.52 -16.31 -20.25
C SER A 27 0.01 -16.04 -18.83
N LEU A 28 0.88 -15.03 -18.71
CA LEU A 28 0.93 -14.22 -17.49
C LEU A 28 -0.09 -13.10 -17.71
N ASP A 29 -1.36 -13.50 -17.69
CA ASP A 29 -2.53 -12.67 -17.95
C ASP A 29 -2.62 -11.58 -16.88
N VAL A 30 -2.43 -10.31 -17.27
CA VAL A 30 -2.79 -9.01 -16.62
C VAL A 30 -2.63 -8.88 -15.09
N THR A 31 -3.16 -9.82 -14.32
CA THR A 31 -2.92 -10.10 -12.90
C THR A 31 -1.42 -10.08 -12.56
N ASP A 32 -0.55 -10.70 -13.37
CA ASP A 32 0.90 -10.68 -13.11
C ASP A 32 1.53 -9.31 -13.30
N ARG A 33 1.05 -8.48 -14.25
CA ARG A 33 1.50 -7.09 -14.38
C ARG A 33 1.19 -6.28 -13.12
N LYS A 34 -0.02 -6.46 -12.58
CA LYS A 34 -0.51 -5.72 -11.41
C LYS A 34 0.18 -6.18 -10.12
N ILE A 35 0.46 -7.48 -10.00
CA ILE A 35 1.24 -8.04 -8.89
C ILE A 35 2.70 -7.57 -9.00
N ILE A 36 3.31 -7.58 -10.18
CA ILE A 36 4.67 -7.09 -10.41
C ILE A 36 4.79 -5.59 -10.09
N GLU A 37 3.85 -4.76 -10.53
CA GLU A 37 3.82 -3.32 -10.26
C GLU A 37 3.70 -3.01 -8.75
N LEU A 38 2.77 -3.67 -8.05
CA LEU A 38 2.63 -3.54 -6.59
C LEU A 38 3.89 -4.01 -5.83
N THR A 39 4.58 -5.04 -6.34
CA THR A 39 5.82 -5.52 -5.74
C THR A 39 7.02 -4.63 -6.03
N GLU A 40 7.10 -4.00 -7.21
CA GLU A 40 8.16 -3.05 -7.57
C GLU A 40 8.07 -1.80 -6.68
N ASP A 41 6.88 -1.24 -6.50
CA ASP A 41 6.67 -0.04 -5.67
C ASP A 41 7.04 -0.29 -4.20
N ALA A 42 6.55 -1.38 -3.61
CA ALA A 42 6.89 -1.75 -2.23
C ALA A 42 8.39 -2.02 -2.08
N TRP A 43 9.02 -2.60 -3.09
CA TRP A 43 10.44 -2.91 -3.09
C TRP A 43 11.34 -1.68 -3.21
N THR A 44 10.94 -0.69 -4.01
CA THR A 44 11.65 0.60 -4.10
C THR A 44 11.60 1.35 -2.77
N VAL A 45 10.43 1.38 -2.11
CA VAL A 45 10.25 1.98 -0.79
C VAL A 45 11.09 1.25 0.26
N TYR A 46 11.08 -0.08 0.26
CA TYR A 46 11.90 -0.87 1.18
C TYR A 46 13.40 -0.58 1.04
N ARG A 47 13.91 -0.57 -0.19
CA ARG A 47 15.31 -0.24 -0.48
C ARG A 47 15.66 1.20 -0.08
N GLY A 48 14.74 2.14 -0.26
CA GLY A 48 14.93 3.55 0.03
C GLY A 48 14.91 3.88 1.53
N LEU A 49 13.89 3.41 2.25
CA LEU A 49 13.60 3.83 3.63
C LEU A 49 14.07 2.82 4.68
N PHE A 50 13.98 1.51 4.40
CA PHE A 50 14.13 0.48 5.44
C PHE A 50 15.48 -0.24 5.38
N ARG A 51 16.16 -0.28 4.23
CA ARG A 51 17.44 -0.99 4.09
C ARG A 51 18.63 -0.26 4.71
N ARG A 52 18.57 1.07 4.86
CA ARG A 52 19.66 1.90 5.39
C ARG A 52 19.32 2.33 6.82
N ASN A 53 20.07 1.82 7.81
CA ASN A 53 19.84 2.07 9.24
C ASN A 53 19.66 3.57 9.58
N ALA A 54 20.51 4.44 9.05
CA ALA A 54 20.41 5.87 9.29
C ALA A 54 19.12 6.48 8.70
N VAL A 55 18.77 6.10 7.46
CA VAL A 55 17.56 6.60 6.78
C VAL A 55 16.30 6.13 7.50
N TYR A 56 16.30 4.87 7.96
CA TYR A 56 15.21 4.28 8.70
C TYR A 56 14.89 5.05 9.99
N LEU A 57 15.91 5.33 10.81
CA LEU A 57 15.73 6.10 12.05
C LEU A 57 15.27 7.53 11.78
N THR A 58 15.85 8.21 10.79
CA THR A 58 15.40 9.55 10.42
C THR A 58 13.97 9.56 9.92
N ALA A 59 13.57 8.57 9.12
CA ALA A 59 12.20 8.46 8.63
C ALA A 59 11.22 8.26 9.79
N ILE A 60 11.55 7.40 10.76
CA ILE A 60 10.71 7.22 11.95
C ILE A 60 10.56 8.54 12.72
N PHE A 61 11.65 9.25 13.01
CA PHE A 61 11.55 10.50 13.76
C PHE A 61 10.80 11.59 13.00
N SER A 62 11.06 11.74 11.69
CA SER A 62 10.35 12.70 10.86
C SER A 62 8.86 12.38 10.76
N THR A 63 8.51 11.11 10.58
CA THR A 63 7.11 10.68 10.55
C THR A 63 6.45 10.81 11.91
N ALA A 64 7.12 10.50 13.02
CA ALA A 64 6.58 10.66 14.36
C ALA A 64 6.21 12.13 14.63
N PHE A 65 7.09 13.07 14.31
CA PHE A 65 6.81 14.50 14.45
C PHE A 65 5.66 14.98 13.56
N ALA A 66 5.66 14.58 12.29
CA ALA A 66 4.57 14.93 11.38
C ALA A 66 3.23 14.31 11.82
N PHE A 67 3.28 13.09 12.34
CA PHE A 67 2.12 12.36 12.84
C PHE A 67 1.57 13.00 14.11
N GLU A 68 2.40 13.39 15.07
CA GLU A 68 1.98 14.10 16.29
C GLU A 68 1.12 15.32 15.96
N LEU A 69 1.63 16.23 15.11
CA LEU A 69 0.90 17.44 14.72
C LEU A 69 -0.43 17.12 14.02
N ALA A 70 -0.41 16.15 13.09
CA ALA A 70 -1.59 15.75 12.35
C ALA A 70 -2.63 15.08 13.26
N PHE A 71 -2.17 14.17 14.12
CA PHE A 71 -3.01 13.37 15.01
C PHE A 71 -3.65 14.23 16.09
N ASP A 72 -2.92 15.14 16.72
CA ASP A 72 -3.48 16.06 17.72
C ASP A 72 -4.59 16.91 17.11
N THR A 73 -4.33 17.49 15.95
CA THR A 73 -5.32 18.35 15.28
C THR A 73 -6.54 17.55 14.83
N ALA A 74 -6.34 16.36 14.26
CA ALA A 74 -7.42 15.51 13.80
C ALA A 74 -8.27 15.00 14.97
N SER A 75 -7.62 14.50 16.03
CA SER A 75 -8.29 13.94 17.20
C SER A 75 -9.08 15.00 17.95
N ASN A 76 -8.54 16.20 18.12
CA ASN A 76 -9.28 17.32 18.70
C ASN A 76 -10.52 17.67 17.87
N ARG A 77 -10.42 17.70 16.53
CA ARG A 77 -11.60 17.96 15.68
C ARG A 77 -12.67 16.88 15.80
N VAL A 78 -12.26 15.61 15.84
CA VAL A 78 -13.18 14.48 16.02
C VAL A 78 -13.88 14.62 17.37
N TRP A 79 -13.12 14.84 18.44
CA TRP A 79 -13.64 15.04 19.79
C TRP A 79 -14.61 16.22 19.88
N ASP A 80 -14.22 17.36 19.31
CA ASP A 80 -15.02 18.58 19.26
C ASP A 80 -16.35 18.36 18.55
N SER A 81 -16.34 17.55 17.47
CA SER A 81 -17.55 17.24 16.70
C SER A 81 -18.52 16.36 17.47
N PHE A 82 -18.02 15.41 18.26
CA PHE A 82 -18.86 14.50 19.03
C PHE A 82 -19.39 15.13 20.32
N ASN A 83 -18.67 16.10 20.88
CA ASN A 83 -19.04 16.75 22.15
C ASN A 83 -19.60 18.17 21.96
N ARG A 84 -20.09 18.51 20.77
CA ARG A 84 -20.68 19.85 20.51
C ARG A 84 -21.77 20.17 21.51
N GLY A 85 -21.76 21.40 22.03
CA GLY A 85 -22.74 21.90 22.99
C GLY A 85 -22.52 21.43 24.43
N ARG A 86 -21.55 20.54 24.68
CA ARG A 86 -21.17 20.07 26.03
C ARG A 86 -19.78 20.55 26.46
N GLN A 87 -19.03 21.13 25.55
CA GLN A 87 -17.68 21.59 25.84
C GLN A 87 -17.72 22.93 26.56
N TRP A 88 -16.78 23.14 27.50
CA TRP A 88 -16.67 24.42 28.22
C TRP A 88 -16.62 25.61 27.27
N LYS A 89 -15.85 25.52 26.17
CA LYS A 89 -15.78 26.58 25.15
C LYS A 89 -17.13 26.92 24.51
N ASP A 90 -18.04 25.95 24.42
CA ASP A 90 -19.39 26.15 23.86
C ASP A 90 -20.34 26.76 24.90
N ILE A 91 -20.17 26.46 26.19
CA ILE A 91 -21.11 26.89 27.25
C ILE A 91 -20.62 28.09 28.08
N LYS A 92 -19.32 28.45 28.01
CA LYS A 92 -18.72 29.49 28.88
C LYS A 92 -19.43 30.84 28.79
N HIS A 93 -19.92 31.20 27.61
CA HIS A 93 -20.54 32.50 27.35
C HIS A 93 -21.79 32.71 28.21
N ARG A 94 -22.51 31.62 28.53
CA ARG A 94 -23.70 31.65 29.38
C ARG A 94 -23.36 31.97 30.83
N TYR A 95 -22.19 31.52 31.31
CA TYR A 95 -21.76 31.72 32.69
C TYR A 95 -21.08 33.08 32.89
N LEU A 96 -20.35 33.57 31.88
CA LEU A 96 -19.75 34.90 31.94
C LEU A 96 -20.81 36.00 31.91
N ALA A 97 -21.85 35.86 31.07
CA ALA A 97 -22.96 36.81 31.04
C ALA A 97 -23.76 36.82 32.36
N ALA A 98 -24.02 35.64 32.94
CA ALA A 98 -24.71 35.56 34.24
C ALA A 98 -23.89 36.18 35.38
N ALA A 99 -22.56 36.09 35.33
CA ALA A 99 -21.69 36.73 36.32
C ALA A 99 -21.65 38.26 36.17
N GLU A 100 -21.70 38.78 34.94
CA GLU A 100 -21.80 40.24 34.70
C GLU A 100 -23.17 40.78 35.14
N GLU A 101 -24.26 40.04 34.91
CA GLU A 101 -25.60 40.42 35.39
C GLU A 101 -25.72 40.41 36.92
N GLU A 102 -25.02 39.51 37.63
CA GLU A 102 -24.99 39.48 39.11
C GLU A 102 -24.14 40.62 39.73
N ASP A 103 -23.09 41.11 39.05
CA ASP A 103 -22.25 42.20 39.55
C ASP A 103 -22.89 43.60 39.35
N ASP A 104 -23.84 43.72 38.41
CA ASP A 104 -24.57 44.96 38.09
C ASP A 104 -25.87 45.15 38.92
N GLU A 105 -26.30 44.15 39.71
CA GLU A 105 -27.41 44.21 40.69
C GLU A 105 -26.95 44.50 42.13
#